data_AF-A0A1F2SAS7-F1
#
_entry.id   AF-A0A1F2SAS7-F1
#
_cell.length_a   1.000
_cell.length_b   1.000
_cell.length_c   1.000
_cell.angle_alpha   90.00
_cell.angle_beta   90.00
_cell.angle_gamma   90.00
#
_symmetry.space_group_name_H-M   'P 1'
#
loop_
_entity.id
_entity.type
_entity.pdbx_description
1 polymer ?
#
loop_
_entity_poly.entity_id
_entity_poly.type
_entity_poly.pdbx_seq_one_letter_code
_entity_poly.pdbx_strand_id
1 'polypeptide(L)'
;MLGVLIATIWMAAGVGAQVTAGQARAAQPVATQASASPSSAPPAAASSTAAAQTAPAAASSGAGRRDPFRPLVVKGKSDELPARLPPGKAGLVIGQLAVQGIVRGLGGQWIAVVDNKTKRAYFLYAGDELYNGTVSRITENNVVFEERVTDQMGRPRTREVVKPLAPN
;
A
#
# COMPACT_ATOMS: atom_id res chain seq x y z
N MET A 1 13.83 50.60 -40.83
CA MET A 1 13.26 51.30 -39.66
C MET A 1 12.95 50.22 -38.63
N LEU A 2 13.94 49.84 -37.81
CA LEU A 2 14.16 50.31 -36.42
C LEU A 2 13.04 49.78 -35.49
N GLY A 3 13.28 48.97 -34.46
CA GLY A 3 14.54 48.69 -33.81
C GLY A 3 14.48 47.56 -32.78
N VAL A 4 15.69 47.24 -32.33
CA VAL A 4 16.10 46.32 -31.28
C VAL A 4 15.65 46.84 -29.91
N LEU A 5 15.26 45.96 -28.99
CA LEU A 5 15.59 46.18 -27.58
C LEU A 5 15.96 44.88 -26.87
N ILE A 6 17.23 44.86 -26.47
CA ILE A 6 17.90 43.89 -25.62
C ILE A 6 17.46 44.14 -24.18
N ALA A 7 17.18 43.08 -23.42
CA ALA A 7 17.17 43.13 -21.97
C ALA A 7 17.84 41.87 -21.41
N THR A 8 19.16 41.91 -21.39
CA THR A 8 20.01 41.12 -20.50
C THR A 8 19.78 41.56 -19.06
N ILE A 9 19.37 40.63 -18.19
CA ILE A 9 19.45 40.80 -16.73
C ILE A 9 20.32 39.68 -16.17
N TRP A 10 21.45 40.11 -15.63
CA TRP A 10 22.33 39.37 -14.71
C TRP A 10 21.64 39.22 -13.35
N MET A 11 21.92 38.14 -12.60
CA MET A 11 22.78 38.20 -11.39
C MET A 11 22.60 36.94 -10.51
N ALA A 12 23.71 36.60 -9.85
CA ALA A 12 24.03 35.38 -9.13
C ALA A 12 23.28 35.19 -7.79
N ALA A 13 23.28 33.95 -7.30
CA ALA A 13 23.76 33.53 -5.96
C ALA A 13 23.04 32.27 -5.45
N GLY A 14 23.81 31.35 -4.85
CA GLY A 14 23.34 30.15 -4.16
C GLY A 14 24.36 29.02 -4.40
N VAL A 15 25.51 28.98 -3.71
CA VAL A 15 25.72 28.61 -2.29
C VAL A 15 24.97 27.34 -1.90
N GLY A 16 25.75 26.27 -1.72
CA GLY A 16 25.48 25.23 -0.74
C GLY A 16 25.10 23.85 -1.30
N ALA A 17 26.09 22.95 -1.40
CA ALA A 17 25.93 21.52 -1.11
C ALA A 17 27.29 20.80 -1.17
N GLN A 18 28.09 20.94 -0.12
CA GLN A 18 29.15 19.98 0.19
C GLN A 18 28.49 18.88 1.03
N VAL A 19 28.30 17.69 0.45
CA VAL A 19 27.83 16.50 1.18
C VAL A 19 29.04 15.60 1.37
N THR A 20 29.69 15.75 2.52
CA THR A 20 30.71 14.80 3.00
C THR A 20 29.99 13.59 3.58
N ALA A 21 30.08 12.46 2.88
CA ALA A 21 29.64 11.17 3.37
C ALA A 21 30.84 10.48 4.03
N GLY A 22 30.76 10.28 5.34
CA GLY A 22 31.72 9.42 6.02
C GLY A 22 31.87 9.74 7.49
N GLN A 23 31.00 9.20 8.35
CA GLN A 23 31.49 8.80 9.65
C GLN A 23 30.69 7.63 10.25
N ALA A 24 31.47 6.61 10.58
CA ALA A 24 31.07 5.32 11.07
C ALA A 24 30.34 5.40 12.42
N ARG A 25 29.29 4.59 12.55
CA ARG A 25 28.55 4.40 13.79
C ARG A 25 29.34 3.47 14.71
N ALA A 26 30.10 4.06 15.63
CA ALA A 26 30.69 3.36 16.76
C ALA A 26 29.60 3.07 17.81
N ALA A 27 29.58 1.82 18.27
CA ALA A 27 28.79 1.34 19.38
C ALA A 27 29.23 1.99 20.70
N GLN A 28 28.28 2.33 21.56
CA GLN A 28 28.54 2.55 22.99
C GLN A 28 27.45 1.85 23.82
N PRO A 29 27.84 1.11 24.87
CA PRO A 29 26.94 0.45 25.81
C PRO A 29 26.51 1.44 26.90
N VAL A 30 25.22 1.48 27.24
CA VAL A 30 24.76 2.19 28.43
C VAL A 30 24.77 1.20 29.59
N ALA A 31 25.79 1.33 30.43
CA ALA A 31 25.90 0.64 31.69
C ALA A 31 24.99 1.28 32.75
N THR A 32 24.28 0.40 33.44
CA THR A 32 23.52 0.53 34.68
C THR A 32 24.10 1.52 35.68
N GLN A 33 23.30 2.49 36.13
CA GLN A 33 23.54 3.23 37.37
C GLN A 33 22.69 2.63 38.49
N ALA A 34 23.38 2.00 39.43
CA ALA A 34 22.89 1.68 40.74
C ALA A 34 23.02 2.92 41.64
N SER A 35 21.99 3.20 42.43
CA SER A 35 22.09 4.04 43.62
C SER A 35 21.31 3.33 44.71
N ALA A 36 22.06 2.76 45.65
CA ALA A 36 21.54 2.18 46.88
C ALA A 36 21.57 3.24 47.98
N SER A 37 20.55 3.27 48.83
CA SER A 37 20.71 3.45 50.27
C SER A 37 19.41 3.07 51.01
N PRO A 38 19.51 2.67 52.28
CA PRO A 38 18.72 1.58 52.88
C PRO A 38 17.66 2.09 53.86
N SER A 39 16.66 1.26 54.20
CA SER A 39 16.21 1.14 55.61
C SER A 39 15.20 0.01 55.81
N SER A 40 15.55 -0.85 56.77
CA SER A 40 14.75 -1.58 57.79
C SER A 40 13.50 -2.41 57.42
N ALA A 41 13.55 -3.66 57.88
CA ALA A 41 12.44 -4.55 58.22
C ALA A 41 12.71 -5.12 59.63
N PRO A 42 11.81 -5.88 60.29
CA PRO A 42 10.34 -5.79 60.47
C PRO A 42 9.99 -5.82 61.99
N PRO A 43 8.73 -6.02 62.44
CA PRO A 43 8.34 -7.41 62.72
C PRO A 43 6.84 -7.78 62.53
N ALA A 44 6.67 -9.06 62.18
CA ALA A 44 5.71 -10.06 62.68
C ALA A 44 4.21 -9.72 62.89
N ALA A 45 3.41 -10.41 62.06
CA ALA A 45 2.30 -11.29 62.41
C ALA A 45 1.12 -10.74 63.23
N ALA A 46 -0.03 -10.63 62.56
CA ALA A 46 -1.31 -11.05 63.13
C ALA A 46 -2.18 -11.64 62.00
N SER A 47 -2.34 -12.97 62.05
CA SER A 47 -3.38 -13.68 61.33
C SER A 47 -4.73 -13.38 61.98
N SER A 48 -5.71 -12.88 61.23
CA SER A 48 -7.11 -13.00 61.65
C SER A 48 -8.06 -13.02 60.45
N THR A 49 -8.62 -14.21 60.28
CA THR A 49 -10.03 -14.48 59.96
C THR A 49 -10.53 -14.19 58.54
N ALA A 50 -10.85 -15.30 57.89
CA ALA A 50 -11.77 -15.39 56.78
C ALA A 50 -13.06 -14.57 57.01
N ALA A 51 -13.39 -13.72 56.05
CA ALA A 51 -14.76 -13.44 55.69
C ALA A 51 -14.83 -13.51 54.18
N ALA A 52 -15.35 -14.64 53.70
CA ALA A 52 -15.80 -14.79 52.33
C ALA A 52 -16.90 -13.74 52.08
N GLN A 53 -16.49 -12.58 51.56
CA GLN A 53 -17.42 -11.69 50.89
C GLN A 53 -17.59 -12.24 49.49
N THR A 54 -18.59 -13.11 49.36
CA THR A 54 -19.22 -13.45 48.08
C THR A 54 -19.79 -12.17 47.50
N ALA A 55 -18.92 -11.35 46.89
CA ALA A 55 -19.39 -10.38 45.91
C ALA A 55 -20.02 -11.20 44.78
N PRO A 56 -21.25 -10.88 44.36
CA PRO A 56 -21.91 -11.65 43.31
C PRO A 56 -20.95 -11.71 42.12
N ALA A 57 -20.62 -12.92 41.68
CA ALA A 57 -19.95 -13.12 40.40
C ALA A 57 -20.72 -12.27 39.41
N ALA A 58 -20.12 -11.17 38.95
CA ALA A 58 -20.76 -10.24 38.05
C ALA A 58 -21.17 -11.09 36.86
N ALA A 59 -22.46 -11.42 36.79
CA ALA A 59 -23.02 -12.18 35.72
C ALA A 59 -22.71 -11.37 34.48
N SER A 60 -21.73 -11.83 33.71
CA SER A 60 -21.40 -11.30 32.40
C SER A 60 -22.69 -11.44 31.60
N SER A 61 -23.47 -10.37 31.56
CA SER A 61 -24.71 -10.25 30.82
C SER A 61 -24.39 -10.61 29.37
N GLY A 62 -24.68 -11.86 29.01
CA GLY A 62 -24.25 -12.51 27.77
C GLY A 62 -24.94 -12.00 26.50
N ALA A 63 -25.78 -10.97 26.62
CA ALA A 63 -26.48 -10.39 25.48
C ALA A 63 -25.75 -9.13 25.01
N GLY A 64 -25.00 -9.26 23.90
CA GLY A 64 -24.42 -8.11 23.19
C GLY A 64 -22.89 -7.98 23.25
N ARG A 65 -22.19 -8.89 23.94
CA ARG A 65 -20.73 -8.90 23.95
C ARG A 65 -20.22 -9.45 22.62
N ARG A 66 -19.45 -8.65 21.88
CA ARG A 66 -18.89 -9.05 20.59
C ARG A 66 -18.03 -10.29 20.80
N ASP A 67 -18.23 -11.29 19.94
CA ASP A 67 -17.48 -12.54 19.98
C ASP A 67 -15.96 -12.23 19.93
N PRO A 68 -15.17 -12.70 20.92
CA PRO A 68 -13.73 -12.44 20.97
C PRO A 68 -12.97 -13.03 19.78
N PHE A 69 -13.55 -13.97 19.05
CA PHE A 69 -12.97 -14.56 17.85
C PHE A 69 -13.50 -13.92 16.57
N ARG A 70 -14.46 -13.00 16.66
CA ARG A 70 -14.94 -12.27 15.49
C ARG A 70 -13.91 -11.22 15.09
N PRO A 71 -13.40 -11.27 13.84
CA PRO A 71 -12.35 -10.36 13.39
C PRO A 71 -12.80 -8.91 13.55
N LEU A 72 -11.87 -8.10 14.06
CA LEU A 72 -12.05 -6.64 14.24
C LEU A 72 -12.26 -5.92 12.92
N VAL A 73 -11.69 -6.44 11.84
CA VAL A 73 -11.74 -5.87 10.50
C VAL A 73 -12.59 -6.79 9.63
N VAL A 74 -13.76 -6.32 9.24
CA VAL A 74 -14.56 -6.94 8.18
C VAL A 74 -14.19 -6.21 6.89
N LYS A 75 -13.50 -6.91 5.97
CA LYS A 75 -13.19 -6.36 4.65
C LYS A 75 -14.52 -5.99 3.97
N GLY A 76 -14.72 -4.71 3.67
CA GLY A 76 -15.96 -4.24 3.05
C GLY A 76 -16.13 -4.85 1.66
N LYS A 77 -17.37 -5.11 1.26
CA LYS A 77 -17.75 -5.65 -0.07
C LYS A 77 -17.16 -4.89 -1.26
N SER A 78 -16.68 -3.66 -1.06
CA SER A 78 -16.03 -2.83 -2.08
C SER A 78 -14.65 -3.33 -2.50
N ASP A 79 -13.99 -4.15 -1.67
CA ASP A 79 -12.66 -4.69 -1.95
C ASP A 79 -12.73 -6.14 -2.47
N GLU A 80 -13.95 -6.65 -2.66
CA GLU A 80 -14.21 -7.98 -3.20
C GLU A 80 -14.71 -7.83 -4.64
N LEU A 81 -14.00 -8.47 -5.57
CA LEU A 81 -14.39 -8.52 -6.98
C LEU A 81 -15.81 -9.12 -7.09
N PRO A 82 -16.70 -8.57 -7.92
CA PRO A 82 -18.05 -9.10 -8.05
C PRO A 82 -17.99 -10.57 -8.46
N ALA A 83 -18.89 -11.40 -7.92
CA ALA A 83 -18.89 -12.84 -8.18
C ALA A 83 -19.04 -13.21 -9.67
N ARG A 84 -19.51 -12.27 -10.50
CA ARG A 84 -19.56 -12.40 -11.96
C ARG A 84 -19.01 -11.13 -12.61
N LEU A 85 -17.81 -11.22 -13.18
CA LEU A 85 -17.29 -10.17 -14.06
C LEU A 85 -17.89 -10.34 -15.46
N PRO A 86 -18.03 -9.24 -16.23
CA PRO A 86 -18.42 -9.32 -17.64
C PRO A 86 -17.48 -10.25 -18.43
N PRO A 87 -17.97 -10.93 -19.48
CA PRO A 87 -17.08 -11.69 -20.36
C PRO A 87 -16.19 -10.76 -21.19
N GLY A 88 -15.02 -11.27 -21.62
CA GLY A 88 -14.10 -10.54 -22.50
C GLY A 88 -13.21 -9.53 -21.78
N LYS A 89 -12.80 -8.48 -22.50
CA LYS A 89 -11.82 -7.48 -22.03
C LYS A 89 -12.34 -6.63 -20.87
N ALA A 90 -13.64 -6.32 -20.86
CA ALA A 90 -14.28 -5.53 -19.81
C ALA A 90 -14.32 -6.22 -18.43
N GLY A 91 -14.12 -7.54 -18.38
CA GLY A 91 -13.99 -8.31 -17.14
C GLY A 91 -12.56 -8.51 -16.66
N LEU A 92 -11.58 -7.82 -17.26
CA LEU A 92 -10.19 -7.96 -16.87
C LEU A 92 -9.83 -6.97 -15.76
N VAL A 93 -9.23 -7.48 -14.70
CA VAL A 93 -8.79 -6.69 -13.54
C VAL A 93 -7.29 -6.44 -13.67
N ILE A 94 -6.87 -5.18 -13.74
CA ILE A 94 -5.47 -4.78 -14.00
C ILE A 94 -4.49 -5.46 -13.03
N GLY A 95 -4.84 -5.54 -11.75
CA GLY A 95 -4.03 -6.22 -10.73
C GLY A 95 -3.79 -7.72 -10.97
N GLN A 96 -4.66 -8.39 -11.72
CA GLN A 96 -4.56 -9.83 -12.03
C GLN A 96 -3.91 -10.13 -13.37
N LEU A 97 -3.64 -9.09 -14.17
CA LEU A 97 -3.04 -9.23 -15.49
C LEU A 97 -1.52 -9.43 -15.41
N ALA A 98 -1.04 -10.33 -16.25
CA ALA A 98 0.36 -10.55 -16.58
C ALA A 98 0.57 -10.31 -18.08
N VAL A 99 1.54 -9.46 -18.44
CA VAL A 99 1.88 -9.19 -19.84
C VAL A 99 2.78 -10.32 -20.34
N GLN A 100 2.27 -11.09 -21.30
CA GLN A 100 2.99 -12.23 -21.89
C GLN A 100 3.81 -11.83 -23.11
N GLY A 101 3.32 -10.84 -23.86
CA GLY A 101 3.95 -10.42 -25.10
C GLY A 101 3.45 -9.04 -25.52
N ILE A 102 4.26 -8.35 -26.30
CA ILE A 102 3.86 -7.14 -27.00
C ILE A 102 4.26 -7.33 -28.45
N VAL A 103 3.30 -7.13 -29.35
CA VAL A 103 3.49 -7.32 -30.79
C VAL A 103 3.11 -6.05 -31.53
N ARG A 104 3.73 -5.84 -32.69
CA ARG A 104 3.38 -4.73 -33.58
C ARG A 104 2.48 -5.24 -34.69
N GLY A 105 1.28 -4.70 -34.79
CA GLY A 105 0.33 -5.01 -35.85
C GLY A 105 0.77 -4.43 -37.20
N LEU A 106 0.12 -4.88 -38.27
CA LEU A 106 0.40 -4.43 -39.65
C LEU A 106 0.21 -2.91 -39.84
N GLY A 107 -0.71 -2.30 -39.09
CA GLY A 107 -0.94 -0.85 -39.07
C GLY A 107 0.03 -0.06 -38.18
N GLY A 108 1.13 -0.67 -37.73
CA GLY A 108 2.14 -0.04 -36.87
C GLY A 108 1.72 0.15 -35.41
N GLN A 109 0.51 -0.28 -35.04
CA GLN A 109 -0.06 -0.16 -33.70
C GLN A 109 0.45 -1.27 -32.78
N TRP A 110 0.70 -0.94 -31.52
CA TRP A 110 1.14 -1.90 -30.51
C TRP A 110 -0.06 -2.66 -29.94
N ILE A 111 0.11 -3.98 -29.79
CA ILE A 111 -0.89 -4.89 -29.27
C ILE A 111 -0.26 -5.64 -28.10
N ALA A 112 -0.87 -5.55 -26.93
CA ALA A 112 -0.41 -6.29 -25.77
C ALA A 112 -1.16 -7.62 -25.66
N VAL A 113 -0.42 -8.72 -25.50
CA VAL A 113 -0.96 -10.02 -25.17
C VAL A 113 -0.86 -10.20 -23.66
N VAL A 114 -2.02 -10.25 -23.01
CA VAL A 114 -2.11 -10.39 -21.54
C VAL A 114 -2.78 -11.69 -21.17
N ASP A 115 -2.36 -12.26 -20.05
CA ASP A 115 -3.00 -13.40 -19.42
C ASP A 115 -3.60 -12.98 -18.07
N ASN A 116 -4.64 -13.68 -17.64
CA ASN A 116 -5.26 -13.55 -16.32
C ASN A 116 -4.94 -14.81 -15.49
N LYS A 117 -5.28 -14.83 -14.20
CA LYS A 117 -5.21 -16.00 -13.31
C LYS A 117 -5.88 -17.25 -13.91
N THR A 118 -6.87 -17.09 -14.78
CA THR A 118 -7.57 -18.19 -15.48
C THR A 118 -6.84 -18.72 -16.72
N LYS A 119 -5.61 -18.30 -17.01
CA LYS A 119 -4.82 -18.77 -18.17
C LYS A 119 -5.52 -18.54 -19.52
N ARG A 120 -6.19 -17.41 -19.65
CA ARG A 120 -6.86 -16.98 -20.88
C ARG A 120 -6.14 -15.74 -21.42
N ALA A 121 -5.65 -15.86 -22.65
CA ALA A 121 -4.99 -14.76 -23.34
C ALA A 121 -6.01 -13.79 -23.93
N TYR A 122 -5.73 -12.50 -23.79
CA TYR A 122 -6.49 -11.40 -24.39
C TYR A 122 -5.56 -10.45 -25.11
N PHE A 123 -6.05 -9.86 -26.20
CA PHE A 123 -5.35 -8.80 -26.93
C PHE A 123 -5.90 -7.45 -26.48
N LEU A 124 -5.01 -6.58 -26.03
CA LEU A 124 -5.33 -5.23 -25.61
C LEU A 124 -4.72 -4.21 -26.57
N TYR A 125 -5.47 -3.16 -26.83
CA TYR A 125 -5.06 -1.98 -27.58
C TYR A 125 -5.04 -0.75 -26.67
N ALA A 126 -4.39 0.33 -27.10
CA ALA A 126 -4.51 1.61 -26.43
C ALA A 126 -5.97 2.08 -26.46
N GLY A 127 -6.48 2.53 -25.31
CA GLY A 127 -7.88 2.93 -25.12
C GLY A 127 -8.86 1.81 -24.79
N ASP A 128 -8.43 0.54 -24.75
CA ASP A 128 -9.33 -0.56 -24.34
C ASP A 128 -9.77 -0.39 -22.87
N GLU A 129 -11.07 -0.53 -22.63
CA GLU A 129 -11.64 -0.52 -21.28
C GLU A 129 -11.55 -1.90 -20.61
N LEU A 130 -11.12 -1.85 -19.35
CA LEU A 130 -10.96 -2.97 -18.44
C LEU A 130 -11.93 -2.78 -17.26
N TYR A 131 -12.05 -3.79 -16.40
CA TYR A 131 -13.02 -3.76 -15.29
C TYR A 131 -12.82 -2.57 -14.35
N ASN A 132 -11.57 -2.32 -13.97
CA ASN A 132 -11.20 -1.27 -13.03
C ASN A 132 -10.28 -0.22 -13.67
N GLY A 133 -10.35 0.02 -14.98
CA GLY A 133 -9.49 1.01 -15.61
C GLY A 133 -9.46 0.95 -17.13
N THR A 134 -8.46 1.61 -17.71
CA THR A 134 -8.29 1.70 -19.18
C THR A 134 -6.81 1.56 -19.54
N VAL A 135 -6.53 1.06 -20.74
CA VAL A 135 -5.16 1.03 -21.29
C VAL A 135 -4.79 2.43 -21.79
N SER A 136 -3.82 3.07 -21.14
CA SER A 136 -3.37 4.42 -21.51
C SER A 136 -2.49 4.37 -22.76
N ARG A 137 -1.43 3.56 -22.72
CA ARG A 137 -0.51 3.36 -23.85
C ARG A 137 0.22 2.02 -23.76
N ILE A 138 0.66 1.52 -24.91
CA ILE A 138 1.48 0.31 -25.05
C ILE A 138 2.80 0.72 -25.69
N THR A 139 3.92 0.35 -25.08
CA THR A 139 5.28 0.52 -25.61
C THR A 139 5.89 -0.84 -25.94
N GLU A 140 7.10 -0.89 -26.46
CA GLU A 140 7.80 -2.13 -26.81
C GLU A 140 7.99 -3.09 -25.61
N ASN A 141 8.27 -2.54 -24.44
CA ASN A 141 8.68 -3.33 -23.27
C ASN A 141 7.66 -3.32 -22.12
N ASN A 142 6.65 -2.45 -22.17
CA ASN A 142 5.70 -2.30 -21.08
C ASN A 142 4.32 -1.82 -21.54
N VAL A 143 3.32 -2.12 -20.73
CA VAL A 143 1.95 -1.62 -20.89
C VAL A 143 1.62 -0.70 -19.74
N VAL A 144 1.06 0.46 -20.05
CA VAL A 144 0.66 1.47 -19.07
C VAL A 144 -0.86 1.48 -18.95
N PHE A 145 -1.34 1.26 -17.73
CA PHE A 145 -2.75 1.23 -17.39
C PHE A 145 -3.10 2.40 -16.46
N GLU A 146 -4.30 2.93 -16.61
CA GLU A 146 -4.92 3.83 -15.65
C GLU A 146 -5.93 3.04 -14.82
N GLU A 147 -5.56 2.70 -13.60
CA GLU A 147 -6.34 1.90 -12.67
C GLU A 147 -7.16 2.78 -11.73
N ARG A 148 -8.47 2.53 -11.64
CA ARG A 148 -9.40 3.08 -10.65
C ARG A 148 -9.39 2.18 -9.41
N VAL A 149 -8.80 2.67 -8.33
CA VAL A 149 -8.69 1.97 -7.04
C VAL A 149 -9.54 2.70 -6.00
N THR A 150 -10.24 1.96 -5.15
CA THR A 150 -11.00 2.53 -4.04
C THR A 150 -10.10 2.63 -2.81
N ASP A 151 -9.95 3.83 -2.24
CA ASP A 151 -9.19 4.03 -1.01
C ASP A 151 -9.93 3.46 0.22
N GLN A 152 -9.28 3.36 1.37
CA GLN A 152 -9.85 2.87 2.64
C GLN A 152 -11.11 3.65 3.06
N MET A 153 -11.23 4.90 2.63
CA MET A 153 -12.41 5.74 2.85
C MET A 153 -13.52 5.57 1.80
N GLY A 154 -13.41 4.60 0.89
CA GLY A 154 -14.41 4.33 -0.15
C GLY A 154 -14.40 5.31 -1.33
N ARG A 155 -13.41 6.20 -1.41
CA ARG A 155 -13.30 7.18 -2.50
C ARG A 155 -12.54 6.57 -3.69
N PRO A 156 -13.06 6.65 -4.93
CA PRO A 156 -12.31 6.20 -6.10
C PRO A 156 -11.13 7.14 -6.36
N ARG A 157 -9.97 6.55 -6.63
CA ARG A 157 -8.73 7.23 -6.99
C ARG A 157 -8.16 6.59 -8.25
N THR A 158 -7.66 7.39 -9.17
CA THR A 158 -6.94 6.90 -10.34
C THR A 158 -5.45 6.79 -10.05
N ARG A 159 -4.83 5.68 -10.46
CA ARG A 159 -3.40 5.38 -10.36
C ARG A 159 -2.88 4.90 -11.71
N GLU A 160 -1.72 5.40 -12.12
CA GLU A 160 -0.98 4.82 -13.25
C GLU A 160 -0.24 3.55 -12.78
N VAL A 161 -0.42 2.46 -13.53
CA VAL A 161 0.23 1.16 -13.27
C VAL A 161 0.99 0.75 -14.52
N VAL A 162 2.31 0.64 -14.37
CA VAL A 162 3.19 0.15 -15.43
C VAL A 162 3.42 -1.34 -15.23
N LYS A 163 3.06 -2.15 -16.21
CA LYS A 163 3.33 -3.59 -16.24
C LYS A 163 4.41 -3.87 -17.30
N PRO A 164 5.62 -4.26 -16.90
CA PRO A 164 6.64 -4.68 -17.86
C PRO A 164 6.27 -6.03 -18.48
N LEU A 165 6.85 -6.31 -19.63
CA LEU A 165 6.86 -7.63 -20.24
C LEU A 165 7.51 -8.64 -19.28
N ALA A 166 6.87 -9.80 -19.10
CA ALA A 166 7.42 -10.85 -18.24
C ALA A 166 8.75 -11.39 -18.84
N PRO A 167 9.79 -11.61 -18.01
CA PRO A 167 10.99 -12.29 -18.47
C PRO A 167 10.65 -13.75 -18.82
N ASN A 168 11.22 -14.21 -19.92
CA ASN A 168 11.09 -15.57 -20.45
C ASN A 168 12.11 -16.55 -19.86
#